data_AF-A0A243W590-F1
#
_entry.id   AF-A0A243W590-F1
#
_cell.length_a   1.000
_cell.length_b   1.000
_cell.length_c   1.000
_cell.angle_alpha   90.00
_cell.angle_beta   90.00
_cell.angle_gamma   90.00
#
_symmetry.space_group_name_H-M   'P 1'
#
loop_
_entity.id
_entity.type
_entity.pdbx_description
1 polymer ?
#
loop_
_entity_poly.entity_id
_entity_poly.type
_entity_poly.pdbx_seq_one_letter_code
_entity_poly.pdbx_strand_id
1 'polypeptide(L)' 'MNSVALSFAALLLIKPTGYLTLEGELVPGEVGEHALQQGTALLVNGVLIGDFSLPAEALRVA' A
#
# COMPACT_ATOMS: atom_id res chain seq x y z
N MET A 1 -9.43 24.16 -22.15
CA MET A 1 -9.15 22.80 -21.59
C MET A 1 -7.94 22.95 -20.70
N ASN A 2 -8.00 22.81 -19.37
CA ASN A 2 -6.84 22.63 -18.46
C ASN A 2 -7.15 22.52 -16.95
N SER A 3 -8.41 22.34 -16.52
CA SER A 3 -8.75 22.18 -15.09
C SER A 3 -9.07 20.74 -14.65
N VAL A 4 -9.42 19.85 -15.59
CA VAL A 4 -9.84 18.47 -15.26
C VAL A 4 -8.65 17.55 -14.97
N ALA A 5 -7.50 17.80 -15.58
CA ALA A 5 -6.29 16.99 -15.38
C ALA A 5 -5.70 17.12 -13.97
N LEU A 6 -5.75 18.33 -13.38
CA LEU A 6 -5.31 18.58 -12.00
C LEU A 6 -6.18 17.87 -10.95
N SER A 7 -7.48 17.69 -11.24
CA SER A 7 -8.41 17.05 -10.31
C SER A 7 -8.22 15.52 -10.24
N PHE A 8 -7.90 14.87 -11.37
CA PHE A 8 -7.61 13.43 -11.38
C PHE A 8 -6.26 13.09 -10.75
N ALA A 9 -5.24 13.93 -10.95
CA ALA A 9 -3.94 13.75 -10.29
C ALA A 9 -4.04 13.88 -8.75
N ALA A 10 -4.95 14.73 -8.25
CA ALA A 10 -5.20 14.86 -6.81
C ALA A 10 -5.85 13.61 -6.20
N LEU A 11 -6.72 12.90 -6.94
CA LEU A 11 -7.28 11.62 -6.50
C LEU A 11 -6.24 10.50 -6.45
N LEU A 12 -5.20 10.57 -7.28
CA LEU A 12 -4.07 9.63 -7.27
C LEU A 12 -3.08 9.85 -6.11
N LEU A 13 -3.20 10.97 -5.38
CA LEU A 13 -2.35 11.27 -4.22
C LEU A 13 -2.88 10.70 -2.89
N ILE A 14 -4.02 10.02 -2.92
CA ILE A 14 -4.57 9.38 -1.72
C ILE A 14 -3.80 8.08 -1.48
N LYS A 15 -2.82 8.13 -0.58
CA LYS A 15 -2.16 6.93 -0.09
C LYS A 15 -3.16 6.07 0.68
N PRO A 16 -3.22 4.75 0.42
CA PRO A 16 -4.02 3.84 1.22
C PRO A 16 -3.57 3.91 2.69
N THR A 17 -4.50 4.08 3.61
CA THR A 17 -4.20 4.08 5.06
C THR A 17 -3.94 2.66 5.58
N GLY A 18 -4.45 1.66 4.86
CA GLY A 18 -4.23 0.25 5.15
C GLY A 18 -4.71 -0.64 4.02
N TYR A 19 -4.31 -1.91 4.11
CA TYR A 19 -4.67 -2.97 3.17
C TYR A 19 -5.27 -4.14 3.93
N LEU A 20 -6.28 -4.78 3.35
CA LEU A 20 -6.89 -5.98 3.93
C LEU A 20 -6.18 -7.23 3.41
N THR A 21 -5.84 -8.17 4.27
CA THR A 21 -5.29 -9.48 3.87
C THR A 21 -6.39 -10.52 3.65
N LEU A 22 -6.02 -11.68 3.12
CA LEU A 22 -6.94 -12.82 2.97
C LEU A 22 -7.47 -13.33 4.32
N GLU A 23 -6.73 -13.11 5.40
CA GLU A 23 -7.10 -13.49 6.76
C GLU A 23 -7.98 -12.44 7.43
N GLY A 24 -8.30 -11.35 6.73
CA GLY A 24 -9.08 -10.22 7.25
C GLY A 24 -8.28 -9.27 8.14
N GLU A 25 -6.95 -9.42 8.17
CA GLU A 25 -6.07 -8.53 8.92
C GLU A 25 -5.86 -7.22 8.18
N LEU A 26 -5.72 -6.13 8.93
CA LEU A 26 -5.41 -4.82 8.37
C LEU A 26 -3.90 -4.57 8.47
N VAL A 27 -3.23 -4.56 7.32
CA VAL A 27 -1.82 -4.18 7.22
C VAL A 27 -1.72 -2.66 7.05
N PRO A 28 -0.83 -1.96 7.79
CA PRO A 28 -0.63 -0.53 7.62
C PRO A 28 -0.26 -0.17 6.17
N GLY A 29 -0.77 0.97 5.69
CA GLY A 29 -0.56 1.43 4.31
C GLY A 29 0.90 1.46 3.89
N GLU A 30 1.79 1.93 4.75
CA GLU A 30 3.23 2.02 4.47
C GLU A 30 3.89 0.64 4.30
N VAL A 31 3.49 -0.35 5.11
CA VAL A 31 4.00 -1.73 5.03
C VAL A 31 3.50 -2.39 3.75
N GLY A 32 2.21 -2.22 3.43
CA GLY A 32 1.63 -2.77 2.21
C GLY A 32 2.19 -2.11 0.94
N GLU A 33 2.36 -0.79 0.93
CA GLU A 33 3.03 -0.07 -0.16
C GLU A 33 4.46 -0.57 -0.35
N HIS A 34 5.22 -0.74 0.74
CA HIS A 34 6.58 -1.26 0.67
C HIS A 34 6.61 -2.67 0.07
N ALA A 35 5.76 -3.58 0.55
CA ALA A 35 5.70 -4.96 0.05
C ALA A 35 5.30 -5.02 -1.45
N LEU A 36 4.38 -4.16 -1.90
CA LEU A 36 4.02 -4.02 -3.31
C LEU A 36 5.19 -3.51 -4.15
N GLN A 37 5.93 -2.51 -3.65
CA GLN A 37 7.09 -1.94 -4.35
C GLN A 37 8.27 -2.91 -4.44
N GLN A 38 8.47 -3.74 -3.40
CA GLN A 38 9.49 -4.79 -3.39
C GLN A 38 9.08 -6.02 -4.20
N GLY A 39 7.82 -6.14 -4.60
CA GLY A 39 7.28 -7.32 -5.29
C GLY A 39 7.14 -8.55 -4.39
N THR A 40 7.19 -8.38 -3.07
CA THR A 40 6.93 -9.46 -2.09
C THR A 40 5.43 -9.66 -1.85
N ALA A 41 4.60 -8.71 -2.29
CA ALA A 41 3.16 -8.80 -2.28
C ALA A 41 2.51 -8.31 -3.58
N LEU A 42 1.25 -8.69 -3.76
CA LEU A 42 0.39 -8.32 -4.88
C LEU A 42 -0.97 -7.86 -4.35
N LEU A 43 -1.60 -6.92 -5.06
CA LEU A 43 -2.96 -6.47 -4.77
C LEU A 43 -3.94 -7.12 -5.74
N VAL A 44 -4.84 -7.95 -5.22
CA VAL A 44 -5.84 -8.69 -6.01
C VAL A 44 -7.23 -8.32 -5.51
N ASN A 45 -8.04 -7.65 -6.34
CA ASN A 45 -9.38 -7.19 -5.98
C ASN A 45 -9.43 -6.39 -4.66
N GLY A 46 -8.41 -5.59 -4.38
CA GLY A 46 -8.31 -4.80 -3.14
C GLY A 46 -7.81 -5.57 -1.92
N VAL A 47 -7.51 -6.86 -2.05
CA VAL A 47 -6.91 -7.70 -1.02
C VAL A 47 -5.40 -7.80 -1.27
N LEU A 48 -4.61 -7.58 -0.24
CA LEU A 48 -3.17 -7.68 -0.29
C LEU A 48 -2.74 -9.11 0.06
N ILE A 49 -1.93 -9.70 -0.83
CA ILE A 49 -1.50 -11.11 -0.76
C ILE A 49 0.02 -11.15 -0.91
N GLY A 50 0.73 -11.68 0.09
CA GLY A 50 2.18 -11.81 0.01
C GLY A 50 2.85 -11.90 1.38
N ASP A 51 4.17 -11.72 1.37
CA ASP A 51 4.98 -11.62 2.57
C ASP A 51 5.15 -10.15 2.97
N PHE A 52 4.70 -9.82 4.19
CA PHE A 52 4.75 -8.49 4.80
C PHE A 52 5.79 -8.41 5.92
N SER A 53 6.59 -9.46 6.10
CA SER A 53 7.61 -9.52 7.13
C SER A 53 8.58 -8.37 6.93
N LEU A 54 8.51 -7.38 7.81
CA LEU A 54 9.46 -6.30 7.80
C LEU A 54 10.84 -6.87 8.16
N PRO A 55 11.87 -6.69 7.31
CA PRO A 55 13.23 -6.99 7.75
C PRO A 55 13.51 -6.17 9.01
N ALA A 56 14.18 -6.76 10.00
CA ALA A 56 14.39 -6.17 11.33
C ALA A 56 14.95 -4.72 11.29
N GLU A 57 15.61 -4.33 10.19
CA GLU A 57 16.04 -2.96 9.88
C GLU A 57 14.89 -1.93 9.92
N ALA A 58 13.69 -2.27 9.45
CA ALA A 58 12.55 -1.35 9.38
C ALA A 58 11.88 -1.08 10.74
N LEU A 59 12.12 -1.93 11.74
CA LEU A 59 11.61 -1.76 13.11
C LEU A 59 12.48 -0.82 13.97
N ARG A 60 13.66 -0.42 13.50
CA ARG A 60 14.60 0.43 14.30
C ARG A 60 14.35 1.93 14.14
N VAL A 61 13.40 2.34 13.31
CA VAL A 61 13.13 3.75 12.99
C VAL A 61 11.74 4.21 13.48
N ALA A 62 10.97 3.34 14.13
CA ALA A 62 9.68 3.67 14.76
C ALA A 62 9.84 3.98 16.26
#